data_AF-J2TB90-F1
#
_entry.id   AF-J2TB90-F1
#
_cell.length_a   1.000
_cell.length_b   1.000
_cell.length_c   1.000
_cell.angle_alpha   90.00
_cell.angle_beta   90.00
_cell.angle_gamma   90.00
#
_symmetry.space_group_name_H-M   'P 1'
#
loop_
_entity.id
_entity.type
_entity.pdbx_description
1 polymer ?
#
loop_
_entity_poly.entity_id
_entity_poly.type
_entity_poly.pdbx_seq_one_letter_code
_entity_poly.pdbx_strand_id
1 'polypeptide(L)'
;MNIDELKNAWNDDVFEETPEISIEQNKKISLPLEKMRKNMRMEFWSTVGIFIFGFAIVWMCGAPFKFKFYLTILLASMGLVTFFFFSKFFKLYKEISNPVMKTFDTLQDLLLQLNLNKQYYLSFYLAFIPFLVCELIIVMEFIPRPVPISDFTIATTILSSVVGGLFLLYLVGKWWFKSFYGKYITQIENLLKELKK
;
A
#
# COMPACT_ATOMS: atom_id res chain seq x y z
N MET A 1 43.43 -8.80 -32.88
CA MET A 1 41.99 -8.52 -32.73
C MET A 1 41.69 -7.35 -33.64
N ASN A 2 41.02 -7.62 -34.76
CA ASN A 2 40.80 -6.65 -35.83
C ASN A 2 39.64 -5.71 -35.46
N ILE A 3 39.74 -4.43 -35.79
CA ILE A 3 38.66 -3.45 -35.54
C ILE A 3 37.38 -3.88 -36.28
N ASP A 4 37.53 -4.58 -37.41
CA ASP A 4 36.41 -5.14 -38.16
C ASP A 4 35.73 -6.32 -37.45
N GLU A 5 36.44 -7.12 -36.65
CA GLU A 5 35.85 -8.18 -35.82
C GLU A 5 35.05 -7.59 -34.66
N LEU A 6 35.56 -6.53 -34.04
CA LEU A 6 34.83 -5.79 -32.99
C LEU A 6 33.57 -5.09 -33.53
N LYS A 7 33.61 -4.60 -34.78
CA LYS A 7 32.48 -3.96 -35.44
C LYS A 7 31.40 -4.97 -35.87
N ASN A 8 31.81 -6.17 -36.26
CA ASN A 8 30.90 -7.27 -36.54
C ASN A 8 30.26 -7.82 -35.27
N ALA A 9 31.04 -8.03 -34.20
CA ALA A 9 30.50 -8.44 -32.90
C ALA A 9 29.54 -7.38 -32.31
N TRP A 10 29.84 -6.09 -32.47
CA TRP A 10 28.94 -5.00 -32.06
C TRP A 10 27.68 -4.91 -32.93
N ASN A 11 27.73 -5.30 -34.20
CA ASN A 11 26.55 -5.35 -35.06
C ASN A 11 25.67 -6.58 -34.76
N ASP A 12 26.28 -7.71 -34.37
CA ASP A 12 25.57 -8.93 -34.03
C ASP A 12 24.87 -8.83 -32.65
N ASP A 13 25.45 -8.07 -31.70
CA ASP A 13 24.89 -7.89 -30.34
C ASP A 13 23.90 -6.70 -30.18
N VAL A 14 23.68 -5.89 -31.22
CA VAL A 14 22.84 -4.66 -31.12
C VAL A 14 21.40 -4.84 -31.63
N PHE A 15 21.04 -6.01 -32.16
CA PHE A 15 19.70 -6.26 -32.70
C PHE A 15 19.05 -7.58 -32.25
N GLU A 16 19.26 -8.02 -31.00
CA GLU A 16 18.13 -8.64 -30.30
C GLU A 16 17.16 -7.51 -29.94
N GLU A 17 16.34 -7.10 -30.92
CA GLU A 17 15.19 -6.24 -30.71
C GLU A 17 14.40 -6.83 -29.54
N THR A 18 14.49 -6.21 -28.36
CA THR A 18 13.62 -6.56 -27.23
C THR A 18 12.21 -6.60 -27.79
N PRO A 19 11.47 -7.71 -27.67
CA PRO A 19 10.22 -7.90 -28.39
C PRO A 19 9.31 -6.70 -28.10
N GLU A 20 9.04 -5.90 -29.14
CA GLU A 20 8.18 -4.73 -29.00
C GLU A 20 6.77 -5.22 -28.67
N ILE A 21 6.20 -4.68 -27.60
CA ILE A 21 4.86 -5.06 -27.16
C ILE A 21 3.86 -4.63 -28.24
N SER A 22 3.17 -5.60 -28.84
CA SER A 22 2.12 -5.30 -29.82
C SER A 22 1.07 -4.35 -29.24
N ILE A 23 0.44 -3.52 -30.09
CA ILE A 23 -0.56 -2.52 -29.67
C ILE A 23 -1.70 -3.17 -28.85
N GLU A 24 -2.05 -4.43 -29.17
CA GLU A 24 -3.07 -5.20 -28.45
C GLU A 24 -2.61 -5.65 -27.06
N GLN A 25 -1.36 -6.10 -26.92
CA GLN A 25 -0.77 -6.46 -25.62
C GLN A 25 -0.58 -5.22 -24.73
N ASN A 26 -0.24 -4.07 -25.31
CA ASN A 26 -0.13 -2.81 -24.57
C ASN A 26 -1.49 -2.37 -24.00
N LYS A 27 -2.57 -2.51 -24.79
CA LYS A 27 -3.95 -2.33 -24.30
C LYS A 27 -4.33 -3.34 -23.21
N LYS A 28 -3.86 -4.59 -23.28
CA LYS A 28 -4.12 -5.60 -22.25
C LYS A 28 -3.39 -5.32 -20.93
N ILE A 29 -2.22 -4.69 -20.95
CA ILE A 29 -1.43 -4.31 -19.76
C ILE A 29 -1.94 -2.99 -19.15
N SER A 30 -2.41 -2.04 -19.95
CA SER A 30 -2.93 -0.76 -19.43
C SER A 30 -4.21 -0.93 -18.61
N LEU A 31 -5.06 -1.92 -18.94
CA LEU A 31 -6.29 -2.23 -18.22
C LEU A 31 -6.09 -2.63 -16.73
N PRO A 32 -5.25 -3.62 -16.37
CA PRO A 32 -4.99 -3.96 -14.97
C PRO A 32 -4.31 -2.81 -14.21
N LEU A 33 -3.39 -2.07 -14.84
CA LEU A 33 -2.75 -0.91 -14.23
C LEU A 33 -3.73 0.23 -13.94
N GLU A 34 -4.63 0.52 -14.87
CA GLU A 34 -5.67 1.51 -14.68
C GLU A 34 -6.65 1.10 -13.57
N LYS A 35 -6.99 -0.18 -13.48
CA LYS A 35 -7.80 -0.73 -12.36
C LYS A 35 -7.09 -0.58 -11.02
N MET A 36 -5.80 -0.92 -10.93
CA MET A 36 -5.01 -0.72 -9.70
C MET A 36 -4.99 0.75 -9.28
N ARG A 37 -4.81 1.68 -10.24
CA ARG A 37 -4.86 3.12 -10.01
C ARG A 37 -6.23 3.59 -9.52
N LYS A 38 -7.32 3.08 -10.10
CA LYS A 38 -8.68 3.41 -9.65
C LYS A 38 -8.93 2.92 -8.23
N ASN A 39 -8.53 1.70 -7.91
CA ASN A 39 -8.64 1.14 -6.58
C ASN A 39 -7.88 1.98 -5.55
N MET A 40 -6.63 2.37 -5.83
CA MET A 40 -5.84 3.23 -4.93
C MET A 40 -6.45 4.61 -4.70
N ARG A 41 -6.98 5.26 -5.75
CA ARG A 41 -7.68 6.54 -5.58
C ARG A 41 -8.90 6.38 -4.70
N MET A 42 -9.65 5.31 -4.89
CA MET A 42 -10.81 4.99 -4.06
C MET A 42 -10.40 4.73 -2.61
N GLU A 43 -9.34 3.96 -2.37
CA GLU A 43 -8.79 3.74 -1.02
C GLU A 43 -8.36 5.07 -0.36
N PHE A 44 -7.70 5.96 -1.10
CA PHE A 44 -7.31 7.28 -0.59
C PHE A 44 -8.54 8.10 -0.17
N TRP A 45 -9.52 8.25 -1.06
CA TRP A 45 -10.73 9.02 -0.76
C TRP A 45 -11.57 8.39 0.35
N SER A 46 -11.65 7.06 0.40
CA SER A 46 -12.29 6.34 1.49
C SER A 46 -11.58 6.59 2.81
N THR A 47 -10.25 6.57 2.82
CA THR A 47 -9.44 6.83 4.03
C THR A 47 -9.61 8.26 4.51
N VAL A 48 -9.61 9.24 3.60
CA VAL A 48 -9.90 10.65 3.92
C VAL A 48 -11.31 10.79 4.52
N GLY A 49 -12.30 10.12 3.94
CA GLY A 49 -13.67 10.09 4.48
C GLY A 49 -13.74 9.51 5.90
N ILE A 50 -13.03 8.41 6.16
CA ILE A 50 -12.93 7.79 7.49
C ILE A 50 -12.31 8.75 8.50
N PHE A 51 -11.25 9.47 8.13
CA PHE A 51 -10.65 10.46 9.03
C PHE A 51 -11.61 11.61 9.35
N ILE A 52 -12.26 12.19 8.34
CA ILE A 52 -13.25 13.27 8.54
C ILE A 52 -14.37 12.80 9.46
N PHE A 53 -14.88 11.60 9.23
CA PHE A 53 -15.90 10.97 10.07
C PHE A 53 -15.41 10.74 11.51
N GLY A 54 -14.18 10.23 11.68
CA GLY A 54 -13.55 10.05 12.99
C GLY A 54 -13.41 11.36 13.76
N PHE A 55 -12.92 12.42 13.11
CA PHE A 55 -12.86 13.76 13.71
C PHE A 55 -14.25 14.27 14.11
N ALA A 56 -15.27 14.07 13.26
CA ALA A 56 -16.64 14.47 13.56
C ALA A 56 -17.17 13.74 14.81
N ILE A 57 -16.98 12.42 14.91
CA ILE A 57 -17.40 11.63 16.09
C ILE A 57 -16.73 12.13 17.36
N VAL A 58 -15.41 12.35 17.34
CA VAL A 58 -14.66 12.79 18.53
C VAL A 58 -15.20 14.12 19.06
N TRP A 59 -15.53 15.06 18.16
CA TRP A 59 -16.04 16.36 18.55
C TRP A 59 -17.53 16.36 18.94
N MET A 60 -18.35 15.54 18.28
CA MET A 60 -19.77 15.36 18.60
C MET A 60 -20.01 14.57 19.88
N CYS A 61 -19.08 13.69 20.27
CA CYS A 61 -19.19 12.93 21.52
C CYS A 61 -19.15 13.88 22.73
N GLY A 62 -20.01 13.68 23.73
CA GLY A 62 -20.03 14.45 24.98
C GLY A 62 -18.85 14.17 25.93
N ALA A 63 -17.70 13.77 25.40
CA ALA A 63 -16.53 13.34 26.16
C ALA A 63 -15.73 14.51 26.77
N PRO A 64 -14.91 14.25 27.81
CA PRO A 64 -14.05 15.27 28.41
C PRO A 64 -13.07 15.90 27.42
N PHE A 65 -12.69 17.16 27.65
CA PHE A 65 -11.76 17.89 26.76
C PHE A 65 -10.43 17.15 26.55
N LYS A 66 -9.83 16.58 27.61
CA LYS A 66 -8.56 15.84 27.51
C LYS A 66 -8.67 14.65 26.55
N PHE A 67 -9.77 13.89 26.62
CA PHE A 67 -10.03 12.76 25.73
C PHE A 67 -10.12 13.21 24.27
N LYS A 68 -10.92 14.26 24.01
CA LYS A 68 -11.06 14.84 22.67
C LYS A 68 -9.72 15.32 22.13
N PHE A 69 -8.94 16.01 22.95
CA PHE A 69 -7.65 16.55 22.58
C PHE A 69 -6.65 15.45 22.19
N TYR A 70 -6.51 14.40 23.01
CA TYR A 70 -5.59 13.29 22.73
C TYR A 70 -5.99 12.51 21.48
N LEU A 71 -7.29 12.19 21.31
CA LEU A 71 -7.75 11.52 20.08
C LEU A 71 -7.59 12.40 18.84
N THR A 72 -7.81 13.72 18.95
CA THR A 72 -7.62 14.65 17.83
C THR A 72 -6.16 14.69 17.39
N ILE A 73 -5.20 14.74 18.33
CA ILE A 73 -3.76 14.68 18.02
C ILE A 73 -3.38 13.34 17.39
N LEU A 74 -3.93 12.24 17.92
CA LEU A 74 -3.68 10.89 17.41
C LEU A 74 -4.17 10.78 15.96
N LEU A 75 -5.42 11.16 15.69
CA LEU A 75 -6.01 11.16 14.34
C LEU A 75 -5.25 12.08 13.38
N ALA A 76 -4.81 13.26 13.84
CA ALA A 76 -4.01 14.17 13.01
C ALA A 76 -2.67 13.54 12.62
N SER A 77 -2.02 12.87 13.57
CA SER A 77 -0.74 12.17 13.36
C SER A 77 -0.90 10.97 12.40
N MET A 78 -1.97 10.19 12.56
CA MET A 78 -2.35 9.13 11.62
C MET A 78 -2.61 9.68 10.22
N GLY A 79 -3.27 10.84 10.12
CA GLY A 79 -3.51 11.55 8.86
C GLY A 79 -2.21 11.95 8.16
N LEU A 80 -1.23 12.47 8.89
CA LEU A 80 0.10 12.82 8.33
C LEU A 80 0.84 11.58 7.81
N VAL A 81 0.87 10.49 8.58
CA VAL A 81 1.49 9.23 8.15
C VAL A 81 0.79 8.69 6.91
N THR A 82 -0.54 8.72 6.88
CA THR A 82 -1.34 8.34 5.71
C THR A 82 -0.94 9.14 4.49
N PHE A 83 -0.93 10.47 4.61
CA PHE A 83 -0.56 11.36 3.53
C PHE A 83 0.85 11.07 3.00
N PHE A 84 1.81 10.82 3.89
CA PHE A 84 3.19 10.46 3.51
C PHE A 84 3.24 9.18 2.68
N PHE A 85 2.61 8.11 3.14
CA PHE A 85 2.61 6.83 2.43
C PHE A 85 1.88 6.95 1.08
N PHE A 86 0.67 7.51 1.06
CA PHE A 86 -0.06 7.72 -0.19
C PHE A 86 0.70 8.58 -1.19
N SER A 87 1.44 9.61 -0.74
CA SER A 87 2.30 10.41 -1.62
C SER A 87 3.40 9.58 -2.31
N LYS A 88 4.00 8.62 -1.60
CA LYS A 88 4.96 7.67 -2.18
C LYS A 88 4.31 6.73 -3.19
N PHE A 89 3.13 6.20 -2.85
CA PHE A 89 2.33 5.38 -3.78
C PHE A 89 1.99 6.15 -5.07
N PHE A 90 1.51 7.40 -4.97
CA PHE A 90 1.16 8.21 -6.14
C PHE A 90 2.38 8.59 -6.98
N LYS A 91 3.55 8.85 -6.36
CA LYS A 91 4.79 9.14 -7.09
C LYS A 91 5.23 7.96 -7.94
N LEU A 92 5.26 6.76 -7.37
CA LEU A 92 5.61 5.52 -8.08
C LEU A 92 4.72 5.32 -9.32
N TYR A 93 3.41 5.51 -9.18
CA TYR A 93 2.48 5.36 -10.31
C TYR A 93 2.59 6.46 -11.37
N LYS A 94 2.95 7.68 -10.98
CA LYS A 94 3.17 8.77 -11.96
C LYS A 94 4.40 8.47 -12.83
N GLU A 95 5.44 7.89 -12.24
CA GLU A 95 6.64 7.45 -12.95
C GLU A 95 6.34 6.27 -13.89
N ILE A 96 5.49 5.32 -13.46
CA ILE A 96 5.05 4.16 -14.25
C ILE A 96 4.07 4.52 -15.39
N SER A 97 3.30 5.60 -15.27
CA SER A 97 2.27 6.00 -16.25
C SER A 97 2.84 6.64 -17.52
N ASN A 98 4.17 6.78 -17.64
CA ASN A 98 4.77 7.32 -18.86
C ASN A 98 4.61 6.27 -19.98
N PRO A 99 4.12 6.65 -21.17
CA PRO A 99 3.69 5.74 -22.25
C PRO A 99 4.83 5.00 -22.97
N VAL A 100 6.01 4.90 -22.34
CA VAL A 100 7.19 4.17 -22.84
C VAL A 100 7.19 2.72 -22.33
N MET A 101 6.03 2.14 -21.99
CA MET A 101 5.87 0.68 -21.88
C MET A 101 5.87 0.05 -23.29
N LYS A 102 6.98 0.19 -24.01
CA LYS A 102 7.15 -0.38 -25.36
C LYS A 102 8.01 -1.64 -25.35
N THR A 103 8.81 -1.86 -24.32
CA THR A 103 9.80 -2.93 -24.26
C THR A 103 9.58 -3.86 -23.07
N PHE A 104 9.98 -5.12 -23.24
CA PHE A 104 9.99 -6.18 -22.23
C PHE A 104 10.65 -5.72 -20.91
N ASP A 105 11.79 -5.02 -20.99
CA ASP A 105 12.53 -4.52 -19.83
C ASP A 105 11.71 -3.53 -18.99
N THR A 106 10.93 -2.68 -19.65
CA THR A 106 10.05 -1.72 -18.96
C THR A 106 8.93 -2.43 -18.21
N LEU A 107 8.42 -3.54 -18.74
CA LEU A 107 7.39 -4.36 -18.10
C LEU A 107 7.97 -5.15 -16.92
N GLN A 108 9.21 -5.62 -17.04
CA GLN A 108 9.92 -6.30 -15.97
C GLN A 108 10.26 -5.35 -14.82
N ASP A 109 10.72 -4.12 -15.12
CA ASP A 109 10.94 -3.08 -14.12
C ASP A 109 9.64 -2.69 -13.42
N LEU A 110 8.54 -2.57 -14.17
CA LEU A 110 7.21 -2.34 -13.61
C LEU A 110 6.80 -3.43 -12.61
N LEU A 111 7.03 -4.71 -12.92
CA LEU A 111 6.74 -5.81 -12.00
C LEU A 111 7.61 -5.75 -10.74
N LEU A 112 8.88 -5.38 -10.88
CA LEU A 112 9.78 -5.17 -9.75
C LEU A 112 9.29 -4.01 -8.87
N GLN A 113 8.92 -2.88 -9.47
CA GLN A 113 8.36 -1.73 -8.78
C GLN A 113 7.04 -2.06 -8.07
N LEU A 114 6.13 -2.82 -8.69
CA LEU A 114 4.89 -3.28 -8.07
C LEU A 114 5.16 -4.23 -6.88
N ASN A 115 6.18 -5.09 -6.98
CA ASN A 115 6.59 -5.95 -5.88
C ASN A 115 7.25 -5.17 -4.73
N LEU A 116 8.03 -4.13 -5.02
CA LEU A 116 8.51 -3.20 -3.99
C LEU A 116 7.33 -2.47 -3.33
N ASN A 117 6.32 -2.10 -4.10
CA ASN A 117 5.13 -1.42 -3.61
C ASN A 117 4.33 -2.27 -2.60
N LYS A 118 4.34 -3.58 -2.76
CA LYS A 118 3.78 -4.52 -1.78
C LYS A 118 4.42 -4.35 -0.39
N GLN A 119 5.73 -4.14 -0.34
CA GLN A 119 6.43 -3.91 0.93
C GLN A 119 6.05 -2.57 1.54
N TYR A 120 5.90 -1.51 0.73
CA TYR A 120 5.37 -0.23 1.21
C TYR A 120 3.95 -0.36 1.76
N TYR A 121 3.12 -1.20 1.15
CA TYR A 121 1.75 -1.45 1.59
C TYR A 121 1.71 -2.16 2.93
N LEU A 122 2.56 -3.18 3.12
CA LEU A 122 2.70 -3.85 4.40
C LEU A 122 3.25 -2.91 5.48
N SER A 123 4.27 -2.13 5.14
CA SER A 123 4.86 -1.11 6.03
C SER A 123 3.85 -0.05 6.45
N PHE A 124 2.93 0.33 5.56
CA PHE A 124 1.83 1.24 5.89
C PHE A 124 0.94 0.66 7.01
N TYR A 125 0.51 -0.60 6.91
CA TYR A 125 -0.26 -1.23 8.01
C TYR A 125 0.54 -1.38 9.29
N LEU A 126 1.82 -1.73 9.20
CA LEU A 126 2.68 -1.85 10.38
C LEU A 126 2.85 -0.50 11.08
N ALA A 127 2.94 0.60 10.33
CA ALA A 127 3.01 1.94 10.89
C ALA A 127 1.75 2.32 11.68
N PHE A 128 0.60 1.68 11.42
CA PHE A 128 -0.66 1.90 12.13
C PHE A 128 -0.75 1.20 13.49
N ILE A 129 0.07 0.17 13.73
CA ILE A 129 0.10 -0.58 14.99
C ILE A 129 0.25 0.33 16.21
N PRO A 130 1.28 1.18 16.33
CA PRO A 130 1.45 2.03 17.52
C PRO A 130 0.26 2.97 17.74
N PHE A 131 -0.39 3.43 16.67
CA PHE A 131 -1.58 4.28 16.79
C PHE A 131 -2.76 3.52 17.38
N LEU A 132 -2.99 2.26 16.95
CA LEU A 132 -4.02 1.40 17.53
C LEU A 132 -3.76 1.13 19.02
N VAL A 133 -2.49 0.90 19.41
CA VAL A 133 -2.13 0.73 20.82
C VAL A 133 -2.45 2.00 21.62
N CYS A 134 -2.07 3.17 21.12
CA CYS A 134 -2.38 4.44 21.77
C CYS A 134 -3.88 4.70 21.88
N GLU A 135 -4.65 4.40 20.83
CA GLU A 135 -6.11 4.51 20.84
C GLU A 135 -6.73 3.64 21.94
N LEU A 136 -6.31 2.37 22.05
CA LEU A 136 -6.77 1.45 23.09
C LEU A 136 -6.43 1.98 24.49
N ILE A 137 -5.23 2.51 24.71
CA ILE A 137 -4.84 3.10 26.00
C ILE A 137 -5.74 4.29 26.34
N ILE A 138 -5.95 5.22 25.39
CA ILE A 138 -6.79 6.41 25.61
C ILE A 138 -8.24 5.99 25.94
N VAL A 139 -8.78 5.02 25.21
CA VAL A 139 -10.13 4.49 25.45
C VAL A 139 -10.24 3.82 26.82
N MET A 140 -9.24 3.04 27.24
CA MET A 140 -9.26 2.35 28.53
C MET A 140 -9.14 3.32 29.71
N GLU A 141 -8.32 4.38 29.58
CA GLU A 141 -8.03 5.35 30.65
C GLU A 141 -9.16 6.38 30.84
N PHE A 142 -9.78 6.84 29.76
CA PHE A 142 -10.69 7.99 29.80
C PHE A 142 -12.18 7.63 29.73
N ILE A 143 -12.54 6.38 29.40
CA ILE A 143 -13.94 5.94 29.47
C ILE A 143 -14.28 5.58 30.92
N PRO A 144 -15.21 6.30 31.57
CA PRO A 144 -15.60 6.01 32.95
C PRO A 144 -16.24 4.62 33.04
N ARG A 145 -15.69 3.76 33.89
CA ARG A 145 -16.22 2.43 34.15
C ARG A 145 -16.91 2.39 35.52
N PRO A 146 -18.04 1.67 35.64
CA PRO A 146 -18.75 1.55 36.92
C PRO A 146 -17.98 0.71 37.95
N VAL A 147 -17.04 -0.13 37.51
CA VAL A 147 -16.17 -0.95 38.38
C VAL A 147 -14.72 -0.75 37.95
N PRO A 148 -13.81 -0.39 38.88
CA PRO A 148 -12.39 -0.30 38.57
C PRO A 148 -11.83 -1.69 38.24
N ILE A 149 -11.15 -1.78 37.10
CA ILE A 149 -10.51 -3.01 36.64
C ILE A 149 -9.12 -3.05 37.28
N SER A 150 -8.68 -4.23 37.75
CA SER A 150 -7.31 -4.41 38.25
C SER A 150 -6.27 -4.11 37.16
N ASP A 151 -5.16 -3.46 37.52
CA ASP A 151 -4.04 -3.16 36.64
C ASP A 151 -3.55 -4.38 35.85
N PHE A 152 -3.55 -5.56 36.48
CA PHE A 152 -3.19 -6.82 35.83
C PHE A 152 -4.16 -7.19 34.71
N THR A 153 -5.45 -6.97 34.91
CA THR A 153 -6.49 -7.24 33.91
C THR A 153 -6.41 -6.23 32.76
N ILE A 154 -6.10 -4.96 33.05
CA ILE A 154 -5.87 -3.94 32.02
C ILE A 154 -4.67 -4.32 31.15
N ALA A 155 -3.53 -4.64 31.78
CA ALA A 155 -2.30 -5.01 31.08
C ALA A 155 -2.48 -6.25 30.20
N THR A 156 -3.13 -7.30 30.73
CA THR A 156 -3.41 -8.53 29.96
C THR A 156 -4.41 -8.32 28.83
N THR A 157 -5.41 -7.46 29.02
CA THR A 157 -6.37 -7.09 27.96
C THR A 157 -5.68 -6.33 26.83
N ILE A 158 -4.85 -5.34 27.16
CA ILE A 158 -4.09 -4.59 26.15
C ILE A 158 -3.16 -5.55 25.40
N LEU A 159 -2.37 -6.36 26.12
CA LEU A 159 -1.42 -7.28 25.48
C LEU A 159 -2.12 -8.29 24.57
N SER A 160 -3.21 -8.91 25.03
CA SER A 160 -3.97 -9.89 24.24
C SER A 160 -4.65 -9.24 23.03
N SER A 161 -5.22 -8.04 23.19
CA SER A 161 -5.84 -7.29 22.08
C SER A 161 -4.82 -6.88 21.03
N VAL A 162 -3.60 -6.50 21.43
CA VAL A 162 -2.52 -6.17 20.50
C VAL A 162 -2.06 -7.42 19.76
N VAL A 163 -1.78 -8.52 20.45
CA VAL A 163 -1.34 -9.77 19.80
C VAL A 163 -2.42 -10.30 18.85
N GLY A 164 -3.68 -10.34 19.28
CA GLY A 164 -4.81 -10.76 18.45
C GLY A 164 -5.04 -9.82 17.27
N GLY A 165 -4.97 -8.52 17.50
CA GLY A 165 -5.10 -7.49 16.47
C GLY A 165 -4.01 -7.58 15.40
N LEU A 166 -2.76 -7.81 15.80
CA LEU A 166 -1.64 -8.02 14.88
C LEU A 166 -1.82 -9.26 14.01
N PHE A 167 -2.26 -10.37 14.61
CA PHE A 167 -2.52 -11.60 13.89
C PHE A 167 -3.65 -11.42 12.86
N LEU A 168 -4.75 -10.78 13.27
CA LEU A 168 -5.86 -10.47 12.36
C LEU A 168 -5.44 -9.49 11.26
N LEU A 169 -4.69 -8.44 11.58
CA LEU A 169 -4.16 -7.49 10.60
C LEU A 169 -3.26 -8.18 9.57
N TYR A 170 -2.41 -9.12 10.00
CA TYR A 170 -1.59 -9.89 9.08
C TYR A 170 -2.44 -10.72 8.10
N LEU A 171 -3.45 -11.43 8.60
CA LEU A 171 -4.34 -12.25 7.77
C LEU A 171 -5.17 -11.39 6.80
N VAL A 172 -5.82 -10.35 7.32
CA VAL A 172 -6.67 -9.44 6.56
C VAL A 172 -5.83 -8.68 5.54
N GLY A 173 -4.68 -8.13 5.93
CA GLY A 173 -3.78 -7.41 5.05
C GLY A 173 -3.27 -8.28 3.90
N LYS A 174 -2.89 -9.53 4.19
CA LYS A 174 -2.48 -10.49 3.15
C LYS A 174 -3.62 -10.82 2.18
N TRP A 175 -4.83 -11.02 2.70
CA TRP A 175 -6.01 -11.29 1.88
C TRP A 175 -6.40 -10.08 1.03
N TRP A 176 -6.44 -8.90 1.64
CA TRP A 176 -6.76 -7.63 0.99
C TRP A 176 -5.79 -7.33 -0.14
N PHE A 177 -4.48 -7.44 0.12
CA PHE A 177 -3.46 -7.26 -0.91
C PHE A 177 -3.64 -8.24 -2.07
N LYS A 178 -3.88 -9.54 -1.78
CA LYS A 178 -4.10 -10.55 -2.82
C LYS A 178 -5.32 -10.22 -3.68
N SER A 179 -6.38 -9.70 -3.07
CA SER A 179 -7.63 -9.37 -3.77
C SER A 179 -7.52 -8.11 -4.63
N PHE A 180 -6.97 -7.02 -4.08
CA PHE A 180 -6.93 -5.70 -4.73
C PHE A 180 -5.75 -5.49 -5.66
N TYR A 181 -4.62 -6.17 -5.42
CA TYR A 181 -3.39 -5.97 -6.17
C TYR A 181 -2.83 -7.27 -6.75
N GLY A 182 -2.83 -8.36 -5.97
CA GLY A 182 -2.23 -9.64 -6.38
C GLY A 182 -2.81 -10.21 -7.68
N LYS A 183 -4.13 -10.15 -7.85
CA LYS A 183 -4.79 -10.61 -9.10
C LYS A 183 -4.27 -9.88 -10.34
N TYR A 184 -4.00 -8.58 -10.25
CA TYR A 184 -3.52 -7.77 -11.36
C TYR A 184 -2.03 -7.99 -11.62
N ILE A 185 -1.22 -8.16 -10.58
CA ILE A 185 0.20 -8.51 -10.70
C ILE A 185 0.35 -9.84 -11.43
N THR A 186 -0.42 -10.87 -11.06
CA THR A 186 -0.36 -12.18 -11.75
C THR A 186 -0.81 -12.09 -13.21
N GLN A 187 -1.75 -11.21 -13.56
CA GLN A 187 -2.14 -10.96 -14.95
C GLN A 187 -0.97 -10.37 -15.75
N ILE A 188 -0.24 -9.41 -15.17
CA ILE A 188 0.94 -8.80 -15.79
C ILE A 188 2.09 -9.83 -15.92
N GLU A 189 2.32 -10.66 -14.89
CA GLU A 189 3.33 -11.73 -14.94
C GLU A 189 3.05 -12.76 -16.04
N ASN A 190 1.79 -13.12 -16.25
CA ASN A 190 1.42 -14.06 -17.32
C ASN A 190 1.63 -13.44 -18.71
N LEU A 191 1.28 -12.16 -18.88
CA LEU A 191 1.54 -11.42 -20.13
C LEU A 191 3.05 -11.30 -20.41
N LEU A 192 3.89 -11.10 -19.39
CA LEU A 192 5.35 -11.11 -19.53
C LEU A 192 5.87 -12.49 -19.99
N LYS A 193 5.31 -13.58 -19.45
CA LYS A 193 5.68 -14.95 -19.86
C LYS A 193 5.28 -15.26 -21.30
N GLU A 194 4.16 -14.72 -21.78
CA GLU A 194 3.74 -14.84 -23.18
C GLU A 194 4.68 -14.06 -24.11
N LEU A 195 5.20 -12.90 -23.69
CA LEU A 195 6.14 -12.09 -24.47
C LEU A 195 7.55 -12.70 -24.57
N LYS A 196 7.94 -13.53 -23.60
CA LYS A 196 9.24 -14.25 -23.59
C LYS A 196 9.23 -15.49 -24.50
N LYS A 197 8.05 -15.91 -24.97
CA LYS A 197 7.84 -17.18 -25.65
C LYS A 197 7.69 -16.99 -27.15
#